data_AF-A0A3F2U1J4-F1
#
_entry.id   AF-A0A3F2U1J4-F1
#
_cell.length_a   1.000
_cell.length_b   1.000
_cell.length_c   1.000
_cell.angle_alpha   90.00
_cell.angle_beta   90.00
_cell.angle_gamma   90.00
#
_symmetry.space_group_name_H-M   'P 1'
#
loop_
_entity.id
_entity.type
_entity.pdbx_description
1 polymer ?
#
loop_
_entity_poly.entity_id
_entity_poly.type
_entity_poly.pdbx_seq_one_letter_code
_entity_poly.pdbx_strand_id
1 'polypeptide(L)' 'MKRDREERDRLVRQGVLVPDTDPDLYRFSRDHLFGSSSVAGGIVKDGNCSGPQSWSRPSDGKTIKDVFG' A
#
# COMPACT_ATOMS: atom_id res chain seq x y z
N MET A 1 -7.10 14.20 9.18
CA MET A 1 -5.71 14.37 8.69
C MET A 1 -5.26 13.06 8.06
N LYS A 2 -4.78 13.09 6.81
CA LYS A 2 -4.28 11.90 6.08
C LYS A 2 -2.90 11.53 6.64
N ARG A 3 -2.86 10.66 7.66
CA ARG A 3 -1.61 10.22 8.32
C ARG A 3 -0.65 9.53 7.34
N ASP A 4 -1.20 8.88 6.32
CA ASP A 4 -0.41 8.14 5.33
C ASP A 4 0.29 9.04 4.30
N ARG A 5 -0.07 10.34 4.26
CA ARG A 5 0.51 11.29 3.30
C ARG A 5 1.99 11.54 3.56
N GLU A 6 2.37 11.62 4.83
CA GLU A 6 3.77 11.80 5.24
C GLU A 6 4.62 10.58 4.86
N GLU A 7 4.10 9.36 5.06
CA GLU A 7 4.82 8.13 4.73
C GLU A 7 4.91 7.94 3.20
N ARG A 8 3.84 8.24 2.46
CA ARG A 8 3.87 8.26 1.00
C ARG A 8 4.93 9.23 0.48
N ASP A 9 4.93 10.46 0.96
CA ASP A 9 5.88 11.49 0.53
C ASP A 9 7.33 11.11 0.91
N ARG A 10 7.52 10.39 2.04
CA ARG A 10 8.80 9.80 2.43
C ARG A 10 9.26 8.72 1.43
N LEU A 11 8.37 7.82 1.01
CA LEU A 11 8.68 6.80 0.01
C LEU A 11 9.01 7.39 -1.35
N VAL A 12 8.33 8.47 -1.73
CA VAL A 12 8.64 9.25 -2.94
C VAL A 12 10.04 9.85 -2.84
N ARG A 13 10.36 10.51 -1.73
CA ARG A 13 11.71 11.07 -1.49
C ARG A 13 12.81 10.01 -1.46
N GLN A 14 12.50 8.80 -1.01
CA GLN A 14 13.44 7.67 -1.02
C GLN A 14 13.59 7.00 -2.40
N GLY A 15 12.79 7.40 -3.40
CA GLY A 15 12.76 6.76 -4.71
C GLY A 15 12.21 5.32 -4.66
N VAL A 16 11.41 5.00 -3.63
CA VAL A 16 10.67 3.74 -3.53
C VAL A 16 9.37 3.87 -4.29
N LEU A 17 8.62 4.94 -4.07
CA LEU A 17 7.52 5.37 -4.93
C LEU A 17 8.07 6.30 -6.00
N VAL A 18 7.75 6.02 -7.26
CA VAL A 18 8.02 6.91 -8.38
C VAL A 18 6.70 7.24 -9.08
N PRO A 19 6.54 8.43 -9.68
CA PRO A 19 5.37 8.69 -10.52
C PRO A 19 5.33 7.66 -11.66
N ASP A 20 4.13 7.14 -11.95
CA ASP A 20 3.94 6.22 -13.07
C ASP A 20 3.81 6.99 -14.40
N THR A 21 3.55 6.28 -15.50
CA THR A 21 3.21 6.90 -16.79
C THR A 21 1.86 7.60 -16.71
N ASP A 22 0.96 7.06 -15.87
CA ASP A 22 -0.27 7.74 -15.47
C ASP A 22 0.04 8.81 -14.41
N PRO A 23 -0.27 10.10 -14.68
CA PRO A 23 0.03 11.20 -13.77
C PRO A 23 -0.71 11.13 -12.42
N ASP A 24 -1.79 10.35 -12.33
CA ASP A 24 -2.56 10.18 -11.10
C ASP A 24 -2.07 9.00 -10.25
N LEU A 25 -1.11 8.21 -10.75
CA LEU A 25 -0.63 7.00 -10.10
C LEU A 25 0.85 7.07 -9.72
N TYR A 26 1.18 6.35 -8.66
CA TYR A 26 2.55 6.06 -8.28
C TYR A 26 2.83 4.57 -8.41
N ARG A 27 4.07 4.25 -8.77
CA ARG A 27 4.56 2.89 -8.88
C ARG A 27 5.68 2.63 -7.89
N PHE A 28 5.68 1.44 -7.30
CA PHE A 28 6.81 0.96 -6.53
C PHE A 28 7.94 0.57 -7.49
N SER A 29 9.06 1.29 -7.42
CA SER A 29 10.27 1.03 -8.21
C SER A 29 11.07 -0.16 -7.66
N ARG A 30 10.88 -0.47 -6.37
CA ARG A 30 11.53 -1.58 -5.68
C ARG A 30 10.60 -2.21 -4.66
N ASP A 31 10.89 -3.45 -4.29
CA ASP A 31 10.19 -4.12 -3.20
C ASP A 31 10.36 -3.34 -1.89
N HIS A 32 9.24 -3.12 -1.20
CA HIS A 32 9.21 -2.40 0.06
C HIS A 32 8.41 -3.17 1.11
N LEU A 33 9.07 -3.47 2.23
CA LEU A 33 8.45 -4.13 3.37
C LEU A 33 7.77 -3.10 4.26
N PHE A 34 6.45 -3.18 4.32
CA PHE A 34 5.66 -2.40 5.26
C PHE A 34 5.59 -3.09 6.63
N GLY A 35 5.65 -2.31 7.70
CA GLY A 35 5.48 -2.82 9.07
C GLY A 35 4.06 -3.31 9.38
N SER A 36 3.07 -2.98 8.54
CA SER A 36 1.69 -3.43 8.68
C SER A 36 0.96 -3.41 7.33
N SER A 37 0.07 -4.38 7.14
CA SER A 37 -0.80 -4.47 5.96
C SER A 37 -1.76 -3.27 5.85
N SER A 38 -2.19 -2.67 6.95
CA SER A 38 -3.03 -1.47 6.91
C SER A 38 -2.26 -0.24 6.43
N VAL A 39 -0.99 -0.10 6.82
CA VAL A 39 -0.12 1.00 6.35
C VAL A 39 0.14 0.87 4.85
N ALA A 40 0.47 -0.33 4.39
CA ALA A 40 0.62 -0.61 2.96
C ALA A 40 -0.64 -0.20 2.20
N GLY A 41 -1.82 -0.57 2.72
CA GLY A 41 -3.10 -0.27 2.11
C GLY A 41 -3.40 1.23 2.10
N GLY A 42 -3.01 1.93 3.18
CA GLY A 42 -3.12 3.37 3.32
C GLY A 42 -2.42 4.13 2.21
N ILE A 43 -1.21 3.69 1.88
CA ILE A 43 -0.34 4.33 0.89
C ILE A 43 -0.78 3.99 -0.52
N VAL A 44 -1.11 2.72 -0.79
CA VAL A 44 -1.56 2.28 -2.12
C VAL A 44 -2.92 2.85 -2.50
N LYS A 45 -3.84 2.94 -1.53
CA LYS A 45 -5.21 3.45 -1.75
C LYS A 45 -5.34 4.97 -1.56
N ASP A 46 -4.29 5.66 -1.09
CA ASP A 46 -4.31 7.06 -0.61
C ASP A 46 -5.46 7.35 0.38
N GLY A 47 -5.75 6.40 1.27
CA GLY A 47 -6.90 6.48 2.16
C GLY A 47 -7.01 5.32 3.14
N ASN A 48 -7.96 5.40 4.07
CA ASN A 48 -8.07 4.42 5.14
C ASN A 48 -8.30 3.01 4.58
N CYS A 49 -7.47 2.06 4.99
CA CYS A 49 -7.50 0.70 4.50
C CYS A 49 -7.49 -0.30 5.66
N SER A 50 -8.51 -1.16 5.69
CA SER A 50 -8.55 -2.32 6.58
C SER A 50 -7.71 -3.43 5.96
N GLY A 51 -6.39 -3.31 6.05
CA GLY A 51 -5.42 -4.19 5.38
C GLY A 51 -5.80 -5.68 5.45
N PRO A 52 -6.01 -6.26 6.65
CA PRO A 52 -6.33 -7.67 6.79
C PRO A 52 -7.51 -8.17 5.95
N GLN A 53 -8.52 -7.31 5.70
CA GLN A 53 -9.72 -7.64 4.93
C GLN A 53 -9.67 -7.13 3.48
N SER A 54 -8.77 -6.21 3.16
CA SER A 54 -8.71 -5.55 1.85
C SER A 54 -7.69 -6.21 0.92
N TRP A 55 -6.63 -6.79 1.47
CA TRP A 55 -5.63 -7.53 0.71
C TRP A 55 -6.11 -8.97 0.51
N SER A 56 -6.47 -9.32 -0.73
CA SER A 56 -6.84 -10.68 -1.12
C SER A 56 -5.86 -11.25 -2.13
N ARG A 57 -5.68 -12.57 -2.07
CA ARG A 57 -4.94 -13.30 -3.09
C ARG A 57 -5.83 -13.52 -4.32
N PRO A 58 -5.38 -13.18 -5.53
CA PRO A 58 -6.20 -13.37 -6.73
C PRO A 58 -6.44 -14.84 -7.07
N SER A 59 -5.61 -15.75 -6.55
CA SER A 59 -5.73 -17.20 -6.79
C SER A 59 -6.95 -17.85 -6.12
N ASP A 60 -7.29 -17.43 -4.89
CA ASP A 60 -8.30 -18.08 -4.06
C ASP A 60 -9.27 -17.09 -3.39
N GLY A 61 -9.09 -15.79 -3.62
CA GLY A 61 -9.90 -14.72 -3.03
C GLY A 61 -9.72 -14.54 -1.52
N LYS A 62 -8.86 -15.33 -0.87
CA LYS A 62 -8.68 -15.29 0.58
C LYS A 62 -7.96 -14.02 0.98
N THR A 63 -8.47 -13.39 2.02
CA THR A 63 -7.85 -12.19 2.59
C THR A 63 -6.73 -12.56 3.56
N ILE A 64 -5.86 -11.60 3.90
CA ILE A 64 -4.84 -11.80 4.95
C ILE A 64 -5.49 -12.29 6.24
N LYS A 65 -6.67 -11.78 6.59
CA LYS A 65 -7.44 -12.21 7.77
C LYS A 65 -7.87 -13.67 7.68
N ASP A 66 -8.27 -14.15 6.50
CA ASP A 66 -8.70 -15.55 6.32
C ASP A 66 -7.52 -16.54 6.41
N VAL A 67 -6.30 -16.08 6.10
CA VAL A 67 -5.09 -16.91 6.08
C VAL A 67 -4.37 -16.94 7.43
N PHE A 68 -4.34 -15.81 8.15
CA PHE A 68 -3.56 -15.64 9.38
C PHE A 68 -4.42 -15.40 10.63
N GLY A 69 -5.74 -15.64 10.53
CA GLY A 69 -6.74 -15.38 11.58
C GLY A 69 -6.42 -16.00 12.93
#